data_AF-A0A161Y4L4-F1
#
_entry.id   AF-A0A161Y4L4-F1
#
_cell.length_a   1.000
_cell.length_b   1.000
_cell.length_c   1.000
_cell.angle_alpha   90.00
_cell.angle_beta   90.00
_cell.angle_gamma   90.00
#
_symmetry.space_group_name_H-M   'P 1'
#
loop_
_entity.id
_entity.type
_entity.pdbx_description
1 polymer ?
#
loop_
_entity_poly.entity_id
_entity_poly.type
_entity_poly.pdbx_seq_one_letter_code
_entity_poly.pdbx_strand_id
1 'polypeptide(L)'
;MKKTFGLLICSVAILSALSLTTCEKKDKLSLNSKEKEKQIALSREKENLLDLNIYFDSSKDINTPEISQEERVMRNDEIFGETILNELIKGPSVKSKLKPVLPKETRILSLSIKNSIAYVNLSKEANVDMTASKEEICLKSIIWSLTQISSVEKVKISVENKDTDILGGHFDLSKPIGKDDIQNAKKK
;
A
#
# COMPACT_ATOMS: atom_id res chain seq x y z
N MET A 1 82.88 -6.70 -43.47
CA MET A 1 82.47 -6.06 -44.74
C MET A 1 81.23 -5.21 -44.50
N LYS A 2 81.33 -3.91 -44.79
CA LYS A 2 80.32 -3.02 -45.43
C LYS A 2 78.85 -3.14 -44.92
N LYS A 3 78.13 -2.10 -44.49
CA LYS A 3 78.26 -0.64 -44.57
C LYS A 3 77.23 -0.04 -43.60
N THR A 4 77.56 1.14 -43.09
CA THR A 4 76.74 2.09 -42.33
C THR A 4 75.70 2.79 -43.22
N PHE A 5 74.56 3.19 -42.64
CA PHE A 5 73.75 4.42 -42.87
C PHE A 5 72.38 4.21 -42.18
N GLY A 6 71.76 5.11 -41.43
CA GLY A 6 72.03 6.50 -41.15
C GLY A 6 71.28 6.93 -39.89
N LEU A 7 71.81 8.01 -39.32
CA LEU A 7 71.53 8.68 -38.07
C LEU A 7 70.33 9.64 -38.22
N LEU A 8 69.43 9.73 -37.23
CA LEU A 8 68.66 10.93 -36.79
C LEU A 8 67.67 10.47 -35.70
N ILE A 9 68.02 10.51 -34.40
CA ILE A 9 68.07 11.65 -33.45
C ILE A 9 66.69 12.22 -33.11
N CYS A 10 66.47 12.37 -31.80
CA CYS A 10 65.34 12.94 -31.04
C CYS A 10 64.21 11.93 -30.69
N SER A 11 63.88 11.65 -29.44
CA SER A 11 64.35 12.15 -28.15
C SER A 11 63.86 11.21 -27.05
N VAL A 12 64.75 11.04 -26.09
CA VAL A 12 64.69 10.36 -24.80
C VAL A 12 63.35 10.43 -24.04
N ALA A 13 62.96 9.26 -23.53
CA ALA A 13 62.21 8.94 -22.30
C ALA A 13 60.74 9.40 -22.21
N ILE A 14 59.80 8.58 -21.73
CA ILE A 14 59.87 7.80 -20.47
C ILE A 14 59.06 6.51 -20.62
N LEU A 15 59.67 5.41 -20.18
CA LEU A 15 58.99 4.16 -19.82
C LEU A 15 57.93 4.43 -18.74
N SER A 16 56.69 4.01 -19.01
CA SER A 16 55.88 3.38 -17.97
C SER A 16 54.84 2.47 -18.61
N ALA A 17 55.19 1.18 -18.63
CA ALA A 17 54.33 -0.01 -18.74
C ALA A 17 53.09 0.07 -19.65
N LEU A 18 53.19 -0.60 -20.80
CA LEU A 18 52.05 -1.29 -21.40
C LEU A 18 51.55 -2.36 -20.43
N SER A 19 50.35 -2.20 -19.90
CA SER A 19 49.51 -3.32 -19.51
C SER A 19 48.15 -3.14 -20.18
N LEU A 20 48.05 -3.82 -21.33
CA LEU A 20 46.86 -4.29 -22.03
C LEU A 20 45.55 -3.56 -21.71
N THR A 21 45.07 -2.83 -22.71
CA THR A 21 43.68 -2.44 -22.87
C THR A 21 42.76 -3.66 -22.80
N THR A 22 42.02 -3.80 -21.71
CA THR A 22 40.72 -4.48 -21.70
C THR A 22 39.67 -3.41 -21.51
N CYS A 23 38.96 -3.09 -22.58
CA CYS A 23 37.88 -2.12 -22.57
C CYS A 23 36.64 -2.78 -21.98
N GLU A 24 36.37 -2.63 -20.68
CA GLU A 24 35.06 -2.99 -20.13
C GLU A 24 34.03 -1.90 -20.47
N LYS A 25 33.28 -2.14 -21.55
CA LYS A 25 31.98 -1.50 -21.75
C LYS A 25 31.06 -1.95 -20.62
N LYS A 26 30.84 -1.10 -19.63
CA LYS A 26 29.74 -1.27 -18.67
C LYS A 26 28.42 -1.14 -19.42
N ASP A 27 27.75 -2.28 -19.61
CA ASP A 27 26.43 -2.36 -20.22
C ASP A 27 25.41 -1.54 -19.44
N LYS A 28 24.85 -0.52 -20.11
CA LYS A 28 23.76 0.35 -19.61
C LYS A 28 22.47 -0.42 -19.26
N LEU A 29 22.39 -1.71 -19.59
CA LEU A 29 21.29 -2.61 -19.23
C LEU A 29 21.34 -3.05 -17.75
N SER A 30 22.54 -3.17 -17.16
CA SER A 30 22.74 -3.63 -15.77
C SER A 30 22.54 -2.56 -14.70
N LEU A 31 22.59 -1.28 -15.09
CA LEU A 31 22.31 -0.14 -14.22
C LEU A 31 20.80 0.08 -14.07
N ASN A 32 20.05 -0.11 -15.16
CA ASN A 32 18.59 0.00 -15.16
C ASN A 32 17.93 -1.10 -14.30
N SER A 33 18.46 -2.32 -14.29
CA SER A 33 17.94 -3.40 -13.43
C SER A 33 18.17 -3.15 -11.95
N LYS A 34 19.35 -2.65 -11.53
CA LYS A 34 19.65 -2.30 -10.14
C LYS A 34 18.88 -1.09 -9.64
N GLU A 35 18.69 -0.06 -10.47
CA GLU A 35 17.85 1.09 -10.13
C GLU A 35 16.38 0.68 -9.99
N LYS A 36 15.89 -0.20 -10.87
CA LYS A 36 14.52 -0.75 -10.79
C LYS A 36 14.33 -1.63 -9.56
N GLU A 37 15.31 -2.49 -9.23
CA GLU A 37 15.29 -3.30 -7.98
C GLU A 37 15.33 -2.42 -6.73
N LYS A 38 16.13 -1.36 -6.72
CA LYS A 38 16.22 -0.41 -5.61
C LYS A 38 14.97 0.46 -5.49
N GLN A 39 14.36 0.84 -6.61
CA GLN A 39 13.09 1.56 -6.65
C GLN A 39 11.94 0.66 -6.20
N ILE A 40 11.93 -0.62 -6.61
CA ILE A 40 10.98 -1.64 -6.13
C ILE A 40 11.15 -1.84 -4.63
N ALA A 41 12.37 -2.07 -4.12
CA ALA A 41 12.64 -2.22 -2.69
C ALA A 41 12.22 -0.98 -1.88
N LEU A 42 12.49 0.22 -2.39
CA LEU A 42 12.07 1.48 -1.77
C LEU A 42 10.55 1.68 -1.79
N SER A 43 9.86 1.22 -2.83
CA SER A 43 8.38 1.18 -2.84
C SER A 43 7.81 0.10 -1.92
N ARG A 44 8.49 -1.03 -1.73
CA ARG A 44 8.09 -2.07 -0.76
C ARG A 44 8.22 -1.58 0.69
N GLU A 45 9.28 -0.83 1.00
CA GLU A 45 9.42 -0.15 2.30
C GLU A 45 8.37 0.95 2.50
N LYS A 46 8.04 1.69 1.44
CA LYS A 46 7.03 2.76 1.50
C LYS A 46 5.59 2.24 1.59
N GLU A 47 5.31 1.05 1.06
CA GLU A 47 3.96 0.44 1.07
C GLU A 47 3.74 -0.56 2.22
N ASN A 48 4.67 -0.65 3.19
CA ASN A 48 4.56 -1.50 4.38
C ASN A 48 4.03 -2.91 4.04
N LEU A 49 4.74 -3.59 3.14
CA LEU A 49 4.32 -4.89 2.61
C LEU A 49 4.71 -6.05 3.55
N LEU A 50 3.90 -7.10 3.51
CA LEU A 50 4.12 -8.35 4.21
C LEU A 50 4.15 -9.50 3.20
N ASP A 51 5.30 -10.13 3.09
CA ASP A 51 5.48 -11.33 2.27
C ASP A 51 5.11 -12.56 3.11
N LEU A 52 4.11 -13.31 2.64
CA LEU A 52 3.57 -14.49 3.32
C LEU A 52 3.63 -15.71 2.41
N ASN A 53 4.02 -16.85 2.96
CA ASN A 53 3.82 -18.14 2.32
C ASN A 53 2.49 -18.73 2.81
N ILE A 54 1.54 -18.91 1.91
CA ILE A 54 0.25 -19.53 2.19
C ILE A 54 0.29 -20.98 1.73
N TYR A 55 -0.03 -21.90 2.63
CA TYR A 55 0.06 -23.34 2.40
C TYR A 55 -1.29 -23.89 1.94
N PHE A 56 -1.28 -24.67 0.87
CA PHE A 56 -2.44 -25.28 0.25
C PHE A 56 -2.24 -26.79 0.06
N ASP A 57 -3.36 -27.49 -0.11
CA ASP A 57 -3.36 -28.90 -0.51
C ASP A 57 -2.78 -29.05 -1.93
N SER A 58 -1.84 -29.97 -2.07
CA SER A 58 -1.22 -30.35 -3.34
C SER A 58 -1.22 -31.86 -3.56
N SER A 59 -2.04 -32.58 -2.79
CA SER A 59 -2.19 -34.04 -2.86
C SER A 59 -2.60 -34.47 -4.27
N LYS A 60 -1.86 -35.43 -4.83
CA LYS A 60 -2.20 -36.04 -6.14
C LYS A 60 -3.07 -37.29 -6.00
N ASP A 61 -3.05 -37.90 -4.83
CA ASP A 61 -3.82 -39.09 -4.47
C ASP A 61 -4.52 -38.88 -3.13
N ILE A 62 -5.75 -39.37 -2.99
CA ILE A 62 -6.58 -39.18 -1.80
C ILE A 62 -5.96 -39.82 -0.53
N ASN A 63 -5.08 -40.81 -0.67
CA ASN A 63 -4.44 -41.50 0.44
C ASN A 63 -3.07 -40.92 0.80
N THR A 64 -2.55 -39.98 -0.01
CA THR A 64 -1.22 -39.40 0.20
C THR A 64 -1.34 -37.88 0.31
N PRO A 65 -1.55 -37.35 1.53
CA PRO A 65 -1.66 -35.92 1.73
C PRO A 65 -0.33 -35.22 1.46
N GLU A 66 -0.33 -34.20 0.60
CA GLU A 66 0.81 -33.35 0.27
C GLU A 66 0.43 -31.88 0.39
N ILE A 67 1.34 -31.03 0.86
CA ILE A 67 1.14 -29.58 0.92
C ILE A 67 2.20 -28.83 0.12
N SER A 68 1.78 -27.73 -0.49
CA SER A 68 2.65 -26.79 -1.20
C SER A 68 2.36 -25.37 -0.76
N GLN A 69 3.31 -24.46 -0.97
CA GLN A 69 3.15 -23.05 -0.61
C GLN A 69 3.05 -22.16 -1.85
N GLU A 70 2.26 -21.09 -1.73
CA GLU A 70 2.25 -19.95 -2.64
C GLU A 70 2.68 -18.68 -1.90
N GLU A 71 3.58 -17.90 -2.49
CA GLU A 71 3.96 -16.59 -1.97
C GLU A 71 2.86 -15.57 -2.26
N ARG A 72 2.44 -14.82 -1.25
CA ARG A 72 1.46 -13.72 -1.32
C ARG A 72 2.06 -12.47 -0.71
N VAL A 73 1.93 -11.36 -1.43
CA VAL A 73 2.31 -10.03 -0.94
C VAL A 73 1.04 -9.34 -0.45
N MET A 74 1.00 -9.00 0.82
CA MET A 74 -0.11 -8.28 1.46
C MET A 74 0.33 -6.87 1.85
N ARG A 75 -0.60 -5.92 1.92
CA ARG A 75 -0.34 -4.57 2.46
C ARG A 75 -0.70 -4.55 3.95
N ASN A 76 0.29 -4.37 4.83
CA ASN A 76 0.05 -4.33 6.28
C ASN A 76 -0.97 -3.25 6.65
N ASP A 77 -0.86 -2.08 6.04
CA ASP A 77 -1.73 -0.96 6.31
C ASP A 77 -3.21 -1.29 6.02
N GLU A 78 -3.48 -2.14 5.02
CA GLU A 78 -4.84 -2.59 4.73
C GLU A 78 -5.34 -3.60 5.75
N ILE A 79 -4.48 -4.54 6.17
CA ILE A 79 -4.80 -5.50 7.25
C ILE A 79 -5.11 -4.75 8.56
N PHE A 80 -4.29 -3.73 8.88
CA PHE A 80 -4.54 -2.87 10.05
C PHE A 80 -5.83 -2.06 9.88
N GLY A 81 -6.10 -1.52 8.70
CA GLY A 81 -7.33 -0.80 8.38
C GLY A 81 -8.58 -1.66 8.58
N GLU A 82 -8.56 -2.90 8.08
CA GLU A 82 -9.65 -3.86 8.28
C GLU A 82 -9.84 -4.18 9.76
N THR A 83 -8.74 -4.37 10.50
CA THR A 83 -8.78 -4.63 11.95
C THR A 83 -9.43 -3.47 12.71
N ILE A 84 -9.05 -2.22 12.40
CA ILE A 84 -9.61 -1.02 13.01
C ILE A 84 -11.12 -0.93 12.76
N LEU A 85 -11.56 -1.14 11.52
CA LEU A 85 -12.99 -1.13 11.17
C LEU A 85 -13.76 -2.24 11.87
N ASN A 86 -13.20 -3.45 11.96
CA ASN A 86 -13.82 -4.56 12.67
C ASN A 86 -14.03 -4.26 14.16
N GLU A 87 -13.07 -3.59 14.83
CA GLU A 87 -13.26 -3.15 16.22
C GLU A 87 -14.32 -2.04 16.35
N LEU A 88 -14.43 -1.12 15.38
CA LEU A 88 -15.53 -0.14 15.35
C LEU A 88 -16.91 -0.80 15.19
N ILE A 89 -17.01 -1.80 14.31
CA ILE A 89 -18.25 -2.57 14.05
C ILE A 89 -18.64 -3.40 15.28
N LYS A 90 -17.68 -4.09 15.90
CA LYS A 90 -17.86 -4.84 17.14
C LYS A 90 -18.39 -3.94 18.27
N GLY A 91 -17.97 -2.68 18.26
CA GLY A 91 -18.37 -1.66 19.21
C GLY A 91 -17.56 -1.70 20.51
N PRO A 92 -17.77 -0.71 21.39
CA PRO A 92 -16.96 -0.56 22.58
C PRO A 92 -17.27 -1.65 23.63
N SER A 93 -16.37 -1.82 24.59
CA SER A 93 -16.56 -2.74 25.72
C SER A 93 -17.85 -2.44 26.49
N VAL A 94 -18.56 -3.49 26.92
CA VAL A 94 -19.79 -3.39 27.74
C VAL A 94 -19.58 -2.66 29.07
N LYS A 95 -18.34 -2.64 29.58
CA LYS A 95 -17.98 -1.91 30.81
C LYS A 95 -17.70 -0.43 30.56
N SER A 96 -17.52 -0.03 29.31
CA SER A 96 -17.31 1.38 28.95
C SER A 96 -18.65 2.13 28.93
N LYS A 97 -18.60 3.45 29.11
CA LYS A 97 -19.76 4.34 28.93
C LYS A 97 -19.93 4.83 27.48
N LEU A 98 -19.18 4.24 26.53
CA LEU A 98 -19.19 4.62 25.12
C LEU A 98 -20.35 3.96 24.38
N LYS A 99 -20.70 4.49 23.21
CA LYS A 99 -21.81 4.01 22.37
C LYS A 99 -21.27 3.48 21.04
N PRO A 100 -21.89 2.45 20.45
CA PRO A 100 -21.53 1.98 19.11
C PRO A 100 -21.85 3.06 18.06
N VAL A 101 -21.08 3.06 16.97
CA VAL A 101 -21.22 4.00 15.85
C VAL A 101 -21.66 3.34 14.55
N LEU A 102 -21.62 2.00 14.49
CA LEU A 102 -22.11 1.18 13.39
C LEU A 102 -22.95 0.03 13.95
N PRO A 103 -23.91 -0.49 13.17
CA PRO A 103 -24.59 -1.76 13.47
C PRO A 103 -23.61 -2.94 13.49
N LYS A 104 -23.85 -3.91 14.37
CA LYS A 104 -22.96 -5.08 14.55
C LYS A 104 -22.96 -6.02 13.34
N GLU A 105 -24.00 -5.94 12.54
CA GLU A 105 -24.26 -6.74 11.34
C GLU A 105 -23.54 -6.17 10.11
N THR A 106 -22.94 -4.97 10.24
CA THR A 106 -22.10 -4.36 9.21
C THR A 106 -20.93 -5.27 8.87
N ARG A 107 -20.66 -5.45 7.57
CA ARG A 107 -19.49 -6.14 7.06
C ARG A 107 -18.64 -5.19 6.24
N ILE A 108 -17.33 -5.40 6.28
CA ILE A 108 -16.39 -4.76 5.36
C ILE A 108 -16.43 -5.58 4.07
N LEU A 109 -16.89 -4.99 2.98
CA LEU A 109 -16.90 -5.65 1.66
C LEU A 109 -15.52 -5.54 1.00
N SER A 110 -14.85 -4.41 1.19
CA SER A 110 -13.47 -4.21 0.76
C SER A 110 -12.84 -3.02 1.47
N LEU A 111 -11.54 -3.10 1.72
CA LEU A 111 -10.71 -1.96 2.08
C LEU A 111 -9.49 -1.92 1.16
N SER A 112 -9.18 -0.75 0.62
CA SER A 112 -7.91 -0.55 -0.08
C SER A 112 -7.34 0.83 0.17
N ILE A 113 -6.01 0.97 0.15
CA ILE A 113 -5.31 2.23 0.36
C ILE A 113 -4.54 2.57 -0.91
N LYS A 114 -4.85 3.74 -1.47
CA LYS A 114 -4.18 4.25 -2.67
C LYS A 114 -4.12 5.77 -2.63
N ASN A 115 -2.96 6.34 -2.94
CA ASN A 115 -2.74 7.79 -3.00
C ASN A 115 -3.18 8.51 -1.72
N SER A 116 -2.77 7.98 -0.56
CA SER A 116 -3.16 8.48 0.76
C SER A 116 -4.66 8.45 1.08
N ILE A 117 -5.46 7.70 0.32
CA ILE A 117 -6.91 7.56 0.52
C ILE A 117 -7.23 6.10 0.86
N ALA A 118 -7.91 5.90 1.98
CA ALA A 118 -8.55 4.62 2.30
C ALA A 118 -9.93 4.55 1.64
N TYR A 119 -10.12 3.61 0.73
CA TYR A 119 -11.40 3.31 0.09
C TYR A 119 -12.06 2.18 0.86
N VAL A 120 -13.15 2.52 1.55
CA VAL A 120 -13.89 1.62 2.43
C VAL A 120 -15.26 1.36 1.82
N ASN A 121 -15.53 0.10 1.52
CA ASN A 121 -16.85 -0.34 1.07
C ASN A 121 -17.48 -1.20 2.17
N LEU A 122 -18.63 -0.76 2.67
CA LEU A 122 -19.39 -1.45 3.72
C LEU A 122 -20.62 -2.14 3.12
N SER A 123 -21.12 -3.14 3.83
CA SER A 123 -22.36 -3.82 3.47
C SER A 123 -23.59 -2.95 3.78
N LYS A 124 -24.72 -3.29 3.15
CA LYS A 124 -26.00 -2.56 3.32
C LYS A 124 -26.41 -2.30 4.77
N GLU A 125 -26.03 -3.16 5.70
CA GLU A 125 -26.35 -3.06 7.12
C GLU A 125 -25.74 -1.82 7.79
N ALA A 126 -24.68 -1.24 7.22
CA ALA A 126 -24.15 0.04 7.66
C ALA A 126 -25.13 1.20 7.41
N ASN A 127 -25.99 1.08 6.39
CA ASN A 127 -26.90 2.13 5.98
C ASN A 127 -28.20 2.07 6.80
N VAL A 128 -28.21 2.78 7.92
CA VAL A 128 -29.36 2.94 8.81
C VAL A 128 -29.73 4.41 8.95
N ASP A 129 -30.97 4.67 9.32
CA ASP A 129 -31.41 6.03 9.63
C ASP A 129 -30.62 6.59 10.81
N MET A 130 -29.90 7.67 10.55
CA MET A 130 -29.13 8.41 11.55
C MET A 130 -29.62 9.85 11.59
N THR A 131 -29.59 10.47 12.77
CA THR A 131 -29.66 11.92 12.83
C THR A 131 -28.35 12.50 12.31
N ALA A 132 -28.35 13.72 11.78
CA ALA A 132 -27.12 14.39 11.31
C ALA A 132 -25.99 14.37 12.36
N SER A 133 -26.33 14.51 13.65
CA SER A 133 -25.33 14.42 14.73
C SER A 133 -24.76 13.01 14.91
N LYS A 134 -25.58 11.95 14.79
CA LYS A 134 -25.11 10.56 14.87
C LYS A 134 -24.27 10.18 13.65
N GLU A 135 -24.69 10.61 12.46
CA GLU A 135 -23.94 10.41 11.22
C GLU A 135 -22.57 11.09 11.30
N GLU A 136 -22.50 12.33 11.79
CA GLU A 136 -21.24 13.04 11.99
C GLU A 136 -20.29 12.29 12.94
N ILE A 137 -20.82 11.75 14.05
CA ILE A 137 -20.04 10.95 15.00
C ILE A 137 -19.54 9.67 14.32
N CYS A 138 -20.39 8.99 13.54
CA CYS A 138 -20.01 7.78 12.79
C CYS A 138 -18.86 8.06 11.81
N LEU A 139 -19.00 9.12 10.99
CA LEU A 139 -17.98 9.54 10.03
C LEU A 139 -16.67 9.92 10.73
N LYS A 140 -16.72 10.71 11.81
CA LYS A 140 -15.55 11.06 12.61
C LYS A 140 -14.86 9.83 13.18
N SER A 141 -15.62 8.88 13.73
CA SER A 141 -15.06 7.64 14.28
C SER A 141 -14.32 6.82 13.22
N ILE A 142 -14.88 6.67 12.01
CA ILE A 142 -14.23 5.95 10.92
C ILE A 142 -12.98 6.70 10.44
N ILE A 143 -13.12 7.99 10.09
CA ILE A 143 -12.04 8.80 9.54
C ILE A 143 -10.88 8.91 10.52
N TRP A 144 -11.16 9.25 11.77
CA TRP A 144 -10.11 9.45 12.77
C TRP A 144 -9.38 8.16 13.11
N SER A 145 -10.08 7.02 13.10
CA SER A 145 -9.46 5.75 13.40
C SER A 145 -8.55 5.28 12.27
N LEU A 146 -9.00 5.40 11.01
CA LEU A 146 -8.22 4.98 9.83
C LEU A 146 -7.02 5.89 9.56
N THR A 147 -7.14 7.19 9.82
CA THR A 147 -6.03 8.16 9.68
C THR A 147 -4.97 8.05 10.79
N GLN A 148 -5.05 7.04 11.66
CA GLN A 148 -3.92 6.64 12.51
C GLN A 148 -2.87 5.84 11.72
N ILE A 149 -3.28 5.24 10.60
CA ILE A 149 -2.37 4.60 9.65
C ILE A 149 -1.64 5.72 8.92
N SER A 150 -0.31 5.74 8.99
CA SER A 150 0.53 6.85 8.49
C SER A 150 0.38 7.11 6.99
N SER A 151 0.01 6.09 6.21
CA SER A 151 -0.26 6.19 4.79
C SER A 151 -1.67 6.69 4.45
N VAL A 152 -2.52 7.01 5.42
CA VAL A 152 -3.93 7.41 5.20
C VAL A 152 -4.17 8.85 5.68
N GLU A 153 -4.51 9.73 4.73
CA GLU A 153 -4.87 11.12 4.99
C GLU A 153 -6.39 11.37 4.88
N LYS A 154 -7.06 10.66 3.96
CA LYS A 154 -8.50 10.79 3.70
C LYS A 154 -9.17 9.43 3.60
N VAL A 155 -10.48 9.40 3.81
CA VAL A 155 -11.30 8.20 3.67
C VAL A 155 -12.42 8.43 2.66
N LYS A 156 -12.58 7.51 1.71
CA LYS A 156 -13.72 7.43 0.79
C LYS A 156 -14.59 6.28 1.25
N ILE A 157 -15.82 6.60 1.65
CA ILE A 157 -16.77 5.61 2.18
C ILE A 157 -17.85 5.33 1.13
N SER A 158 -18.16 4.06 0.94
CA SER A 158 -19.31 3.59 0.16
C SER A 158 -20.06 2.48 0.90
N VAL A 159 -21.34 2.31 0.58
CA VAL A 159 -22.15 1.17 1.00
C VAL A 159 -22.66 0.47 -0.25
N GLU A 160 -22.38 -0.83 -0.41
CA GLU A 160 -22.73 -1.60 -1.61
C GLU A 160 -22.25 -0.90 -2.91
N ASN A 161 -21.03 -0.36 -2.90
CA ASN A 161 -20.44 0.45 -3.98
C ASN A 161 -21.17 1.75 -4.33
N LYS A 162 -22.12 2.20 -3.49
CA LYS A 162 -22.81 3.49 -3.61
C LYS A 162 -22.27 4.50 -2.61
N ASP A 163 -22.20 5.76 -2.98
CA ASP A 163 -21.61 6.84 -2.18
C ASP A 163 -22.55 8.03 -1.96
N THR A 164 -23.79 7.94 -2.45
CA THR A 164 -24.85 8.93 -2.25
C THR A 164 -25.93 8.38 -1.35
N ASP A 165 -26.46 9.23 -0.46
CA ASP A 165 -27.59 8.93 0.44
C ASP A 165 -27.38 7.64 1.26
N ILE A 166 -26.17 7.54 1.82
CA ILE A 166 -25.73 6.46 2.71
C ILE A 166 -25.43 7.02 4.12
N LEU A 167 -25.39 6.13 5.12
CA LEU A 167 -25.10 6.43 6.54
C LEU A 167 -26.01 7.49 7.17
N GLY A 168 -27.25 7.64 6.68
CA GLY A 168 -28.23 8.64 7.13
C GLY A 168 -28.47 9.77 6.13
N GLY A 169 -27.57 9.96 5.17
CA GLY A 169 -27.79 10.82 4.01
C GLY A 169 -27.68 12.32 4.28
N HIS A 170 -27.23 12.75 5.46
CA HIS A 170 -27.02 14.16 5.79
C HIS A 170 -25.66 14.70 5.33
N PHE A 171 -24.71 13.84 4.96
CA PHE A 171 -23.40 14.23 4.45
C PHE A 171 -23.20 13.77 2.99
N ASP A 172 -22.47 14.57 2.20
CA ASP A 172 -22.02 14.24 0.85
C ASP A 172 -20.74 13.40 0.92
N LEU A 173 -20.89 12.10 0.72
CA LEU A 173 -19.79 11.13 0.73
C LEU A 173 -19.29 10.82 -0.70
N SER A 174 -19.67 11.61 -1.71
CA SER A 174 -19.22 11.44 -3.10
C SER A 174 -17.71 11.67 -3.27
N LYS A 175 -17.06 12.35 -2.33
CA LYS A 175 -15.61 12.62 -2.35
C LYS A 175 -14.90 12.05 -1.13
N PRO A 176 -13.58 11.78 -1.19
CA PRO A 176 -12.79 11.44 -0.02
C PRO A 176 -12.79 12.59 1.01
N ILE A 177 -12.94 12.24 2.29
CA ILE A 177 -13.07 13.19 3.40
C ILE A 177 -11.89 13.00 4.37
N GLY A 178 -11.17 14.08 4.65
CA GLY A 178 -10.17 14.15 5.72
C GLY A 178 -10.75 14.66 7.04
N LYS A 179 -9.94 14.68 8.11
CA LYS A 179 -10.38 15.14 9.45
C LYS A 179 -10.99 16.55 9.43
N ASP A 180 -10.40 17.45 8.65
CA ASP A 180 -10.78 18.86 8.59
C ASP A 180 -11.91 19.14 7.58
N ASP A 181 -12.23 18.16 6.73
CA ASP A 181 -13.19 18.34 5.62
C ASP A 181 -14.64 18.00 6.01
N ILE A 182 -14.86 17.35 7.16
CA ILE A 182 -16.17 16.77 7.53
C ILE A 182 -17.30 17.81 7.55
N GLN A 183 -17.04 19.01 8.08
CA GLN A 183 -18.05 20.07 8.12
C GLN A 183 -18.44 20.57 6.73
N ASN A 184 -17.49 20.57 5.79
CA ASN A 184 -17.73 21.00 4.42
C ASN A 184 -18.56 19.97 3.63
N ALA A 185 -18.58 18.72 4.07
CA ALA A 185 -19.37 17.66 3.46
C ALA A 185 -20.84 17.64 3.93
N LYS A 186 -21.22 18.43 4.95
CA LYS A 186 -22.60 18.45 5.43
C LYS A 186 -23.54 19.03 4.37
N LYS A 187 -24.59 18.28 3.99
CA LYS A 187 -25.63 18.76 3.07
C LYS A 187 -26.45 19.86 3.77
N LYS A 188 -26.81 20.88 3.00
CA LYS A 188 -27.66 21.99 3.46
C LYS A 188 -29.12 21.61 3.48
#